data_AF-A0A4Z0GXH8-F1
#
_entry.id   AF-A0A4Z0GXH8-F1
#
_cell.length_a   1.000
_cell.length_b   1.000
_cell.length_c   1.000
_cell.angle_alpha   90.00
_cell.angle_beta   90.00
_cell.angle_gamma   90.00
#
_symmetry.space_group_name_H-M   'P 1'
#
loop_
_entity.id
_entity.type
_entity.pdbx_description
1 polymer ?
#
loop_
_entity_poly.entity_id
_entity_poly.type
_entity_poly.pdbx_seq_one_letter_code
_entity_poly.pdbx_strand_id
1 'polypeptide(L)'
;MIKVLFIAPYHGLAEIVRKYHDFDKELLIDTKVGNLEEGIQAAREAESEGYDLIISRGGTARQIEDEVSIPVVDVKISGYDMLRIFALLKNMDGKSALVGFPNISQGASTICNILDMDVRTITIESRKEVTELLADLKEEGYSVIIGDVVTVRQAEQHGLQGILITSGKEAVIESFQEAKRLYQMKRKIQAQSFLYNEVFEHFPYPIVTLNQDQQVILANDLFRELEGSLDKKVVSSMIEKEKEKEKESWGVMPFGDKTYFVLGYPHLGGDSKMTFVFQERWLKEREGIAVLTNSFHIPISGSSHTANTLRENLKSYSELDRPIWIEGKPGTGKTMYARNLHFERYGQMAPLLMIDFAEVETDEATRLFQTEGMLLPNEASIVLKNIHRADKSSQLRSVVQELSKKYKIIILSEPSIQKMVEDDEFDFDLYYKLPSIKITLPDLSERIEDIKEMVQAFISWNHMNYGYEAIGIRGSALAELRNHSWRGNIAELKQVVDQLAMDTSEPYITKENVVSALGELGEGAEGTDVSSTIVLQGTLKEMEKQIINKVMEEENHNQSKVAQRLGMNRTTLWRKLNS
;
A
#
# COMPACT_ATOMS: atom_id res chain seq x y z
N MET A 1 -12.32 -34.60 21.70
CA MET A 1 -11.17 -35.43 22.12
C MET A 1 -10.14 -35.33 21.02
N ILE A 2 -8.87 -35.28 21.38
CA ILE A 2 -7.74 -35.21 20.45
C ILE A 2 -7.53 -36.62 19.89
N LYS A 3 -7.67 -36.79 18.58
CA LYS A 3 -7.55 -38.11 17.94
C LYS A 3 -6.08 -38.39 17.64
N VAL A 4 -5.51 -39.39 18.29
CA VAL A 4 -4.08 -39.70 18.23
C VAL A 4 -3.88 -41.12 17.74
N LEU A 5 -3.03 -41.29 16.72
CA LEU A 5 -2.57 -42.62 16.34
C LEU A 5 -1.21 -42.88 16.99
N PHE A 6 -1.14 -43.92 17.81
CA PHE A 6 0.11 -44.45 18.32
C PHE A 6 0.62 -45.57 17.40
N ILE A 7 1.77 -45.36 16.78
CA ILE A 7 2.45 -46.33 15.92
C ILE A 7 3.63 -46.93 16.69
N ALA A 8 3.43 -48.14 17.20
CA ALA A 8 4.42 -48.85 17.98
C ALA A 8 5.36 -49.67 17.06
N PRO A 9 6.70 -49.47 17.12
CA PRO A 9 7.63 -50.23 16.29
C PRO A 9 7.80 -51.69 16.73
N TYR A 10 7.26 -52.07 17.89
CA TYR A 10 7.24 -53.45 18.38
C TYR A 10 6.02 -53.71 19.27
N HIS A 11 5.58 -54.96 19.35
CA HIS A 11 4.37 -55.37 20.05
C HIS A 11 4.33 -54.97 21.54
N GLY A 12 5.45 -55.10 22.26
CA GLY A 12 5.51 -54.76 23.68
C GLY A 12 5.14 -53.30 23.99
N LEU A 13 5.49 -52.35 23.11
CA LEU A 13 5.09 -50.96 23.29
C LEU A 13 3.60 -50.77 23.04
N ALA A 14 3.04 -51.44 22.03
CA ALA A 14 1.61 -51.40 21.77
C ALA A 14 0.79 -51.91 22.97
N GLU A 15 1.23 -52.96 23.64
CA GLU A 15 0.56 -53.46 24.86
C GLU A 15 0.59 -52.46 26.02
N ILE A 16 1.72 -51.77 26.21
CA ILE A 16 1.81 -50.70 27.23
C ILE A 16 0.82 -49.59 26.90
N VAL A 17 0.78 -49.15 25.63
CA VAL A 17 -0.15 -48.10 25.19
C VAL A 17 -1.59 -48.54 25.39
N ARG A 18 -1.98 -49.75 24.98
CA ARG A 18 -3.34 -50.30 25.21
C ARG A 18 -3.71 -50.34 26.69
N LYS A 19 -2.74 -50.60 27.57
CA LYS A 19 -2.99 -50.58 29.02
C LYS A 19 -3.22 -49.18 29.58
N TYR A 20 -2.60 -48.17 28.99
CA TYR A 20 -2.65 -46.78 29.48
C TYR A 20 -3.38 -45.81 28.53
N HIS A 21 -4.09 -46.30 27.52
CA HIS A 21 -4.78 -45.46 26.54
C HIS A 21 -5.83 -44.54 27.18
N ASP A 22 -6.47 -45.01 28.25
CA ASP A 22 -7.45 -44.25 29.04
C ASP A 22 -6.83 -43.35 30.13
N PHE A 23 -5.51 -43.18 30.15
CA PHE A 23 -4.83 -42.39 31.17
C PHE A 23 -5.26 -40.91 31.15
N ASP A 24 -5.46 -40.33 29.96
CA ASP A 24 -6.01 -38.97 29.78
C ASP A 24 -7.27 -39.02 28.91
N LYS A 25 -8.42 -38.67 29.52
CA LYS A 25 -9.72 -38.69 28.86
C LYS A 25 -9.86 -37.67 27.72
N GLU A 26 -8.92 -36.73 27.58
CA GLU A 26 -8.91 -35.80 26.47
C GLU A 26 -8.32 -36.40 25.19
N LEU A 27 -7.54 -37.48 25.29
CA LEU A 27 -6.93 -38.18 24.16
C LEU A 27 -7.75 -39.42 23.78
N LEU A 28 -8.06 -39.55 22.50
CA LEU A 28 -8.59 -40.78 21.91
C LEU A 28 -7.42 -41.46 21.18
N ILE A 29 -6.87 -42.52 21.78
CA ILE A 29 -5.62 -43.15 21.33
C ILE A 29 -5.92 -44.47 20.64
N ASP A 30 -5.75 -44.50 19.32
CA ASP A 30 -5.72 -45.73 18.54
C ASP A 30 -4.29 -46.26 18.46
N THR A 31 -4.11 -47.59 18.42
CA THR A 31 -2.77 -48.21 18.43
C THR A 31 -2.58 -49.16 17.26
N LYS A 32 -1.58 -48.91 16.42
CA LYS A 32 -1.11 -49.81 15.36
C LYS A 32 0.33 -50.24 15.65
N VAL A 33 0.68 -51.46 15.24
CA VAL A 33 2.08 -51.91 15.23
C VAL A 33 2.61 -51.70 13.81
N GLY A 34 3.75 -51.04 13.68
CA GLY A 34 4.38 -50.76 12.39
C GLY A 34 5.77 -50.18 12.61
N ASN A 35 6.76 -50.73 11.92
CA ASN A 35 8.15 -50.28 11.99
C ASN A 35 8.62 -49.79 10.62
N LEU A 36 9.35 -48.66 10.60
CA LEU A 36 9.88 -48.05 9.37
C LEU A 36 8.76 -47.83 8.35
N GLU A 37 8.86 -48.41 7.15
CA GLU A 37 7.89 -48.31 6.04
C GLU A 37 6.44 -48.62 6.44
N GLU A 38 6.23 -49.67 7.26
CA GLU A 38 4.88 -50.01 7.74
C GLU A 38 4.30 -48.90 8.62
N GLY A 39 5.16 -48.21 9.37
CA GLY A 39 4.78 -47.06 10.19
C GLY A 39 4.44 -45.82 9.34
N ILE A 40 5.22 -45.56 8.28
CA ILE A 40 4.96 -44.45 7.34
C ILE A 40 3.61 -44.65 6.65
N GLN A 41 3.31 -45.87 6.20
CA GLN A 41 2.03 -46.19 5.56
C GLN A 41 0.85 -45.95 6.51
N ALA A 42 0.95 -46.44 7.75
CA ALA A 42 -0.08 -46.21 8.77
C ALA A 42 -0.26 -44.73 9.14
N ALA A 43 0.82 -43.94 9.09
CA ALA A 43 0.80 -42.50 9.36
C ALA A 43 0.08 -41.71 8.26
N ARG A 44 0.36 -41.99 6.99
CA ARG A 44 -0.34 -41.36 5.84
C ARG A 44 -1.84 -41.67 5.85
N GLU A 45 -2.20 -42.91 6.17
CA GLU A 45 -3.60 -43.31 6.34
C GLU A 45 -4.25 -42.48 7.46
N ALA A 46 -3.61 -42.36 8.63
CA ALA A 46 -4.14 -41.58 9.74
C ALA A 46 -4.31 -40.09 9.42
N GLU A 47 -3.38 -39.48 8.67
CA GLU A 47 -3.54 -38.11 8.21
C GLU A 47 -4.80 -37.96 7.33
N SER A 48 -5.00 -38.88 6.39
CA SER A 48 -6.19 -38.88 5.53
C SER A 48 -7.51 -39.14 6.30
N GLU A 49 -7.44 -39.89 7.39
CA GLU A 49 -8.57 -40.18 8.29
C GLU A 49 -8.84 -39.08 9.34
N GLY A 50 -8.09 -37.97 9.26
CA GLY A 50 -8.30 -36.79 10.10
C GLY A 50 -7.82 -36.96 11.54
N TYR A 51 -6.74 -37.70 11.78
CA TYR A 51 -6.08 -37.70 13.08
C TYR A 51 -5.39 -36.36 13.35
N ASP A 52 -5.36 -35.95 14.61
CA ASP A 52 -4.80 -34.67 15.03
C ASP A 52 -3.27 -34.71 15.15
N LEU A 53 -2.73 -35.83 15.68
CA LEU A 53 -1.30 -36.08 15.89
C LEU A 53 -0.96 -37.58 15.79
N ILE A 54 0.33 -37.86 15.62
CA ILE A 54 0.89 -39.21 15.67
C ILE A 54 1.90 -39.30 16.82
N ILE A 55 1.97 -40.45 17.48
CA ILE A 55 3.03 -40.79 18.45
C ILE A 55 3.74 -42.04 17.96
N SER A 56 5.07 -42.01 17.90
CA SER A 56 5.89 -43.20 17.61
C SER A 56 7.20 -43.13 18.39
N ARG A 57 8.19 -43.98 18.06
CA ARG A 57 9.43 -44.10 18.83
C ARG A 57 10.67 -44.17 17.93
N GLY A 58 11.64 -43.31 18.22
CA GLY A 58 12.97 -43.29 17.63
C GLY A 58 12.95 -43.11 16.12
N GLY A 59 13.71 -43.94 15.40
CA GLY A 59 13.85 -43.80 13.95
C GLY A 59 12.53 -43.88 13.17
N THR A 60 11.53 -44.61 13.66
CA THR A 60 10.21 -44.66 13.03
C THR A 60 9.48 -43.32 13.16
N ALA A 61 9.53 -42.67 14.33
CA ALA A 61 8.93 -41.34 14.53
C ALA A 61 9.55 -40.30 13.59
N ARG A 62 10.88 -40.30 13.48
CA ARG A 62 11.61 -39.36 12.62
C ARG A 62 11.26 -39.53 11.14
N GLN A 63 11.16 -40.77 10.68
CA GLN A 63 10.77 -41.06 9.30
C GLN A 63 9.31 -40.68 9.02
N ILE A 64 8.42 -40.81 10.01
CA ILE A 64 7.03 -40.36 9.85
C ILE A 64 6.97 -38.83 9.78
N GLU A 65 7.73 -38.12 10.60
CA GLU A 65 7.74 -36.65 10.67
C GLU A 65 8.10 -35.99 9.32
N ASP A 66 8.99 -36.60 8.55
CA ASP A 66 9.36 -36.11 7.21
C ASP A 66 8.27 -36.35 6.14
N GLU A 67 7.25 -37.17 6.44
CA GLU A 67 6.30 -37.71 5.44
C GLU A 67 4.84 -37.28 5.66
N VAL A 68 4.52 -36.57 6.75
CA VAL A 68 3.16 -36.11 7.07
C VAL A 68 3.16 -34.63 7.50
N SER A 69 2.01 -33.97 7.37
CA SER A 69 1.83 -32.56 7.76
C SER A 69 1.27 -32.37 9.18
N ILE A 70 0.77 -33.43 9.80
CA ILE A 70 0.32 -33.43 11.20
C ILE A 70 1.50 -33.64 12.18
N PRO A 71 1.46 -33.08 13.40
CA PRO A 71 2.59 -33.19 14.32
C PRO A 71 2.87 -34.62 14.77
N VAL A 72 4.15 -34.95 14.93
CA VAL A 72 4.63 -36.25 15.38
C VAL A 72 5.35 -36.10 16.73
N VAL A 73 5.02 -36.95 17.69
CA VAL A 73 5.69 -37.03 18.99
C VAL A 73 6.56 -38.27 19.06
N ASP A 74 7.84 -38.08 19.35
CA ASP A 74 8.77 -39.17 19.65
C ASP A 74 8.72 -39.58 21.12
N VAL A 75 8.48 -40.87 21.39
CA VAL A 75 8.66 -41.47 22.72
C VAL A 75 10.16 -41.55 23.03
N LYS A 76 10.65 -40.56 23.78
CA LYS A 76 12.04 -40.49 24.20
C LYS A 76 12.37 -41.63 25.16
N ILE A 77 13.59 -42.16 25.04
CA ILE A 77 14.12 -43.14 25.98
C ILE A 77 14.50 -42.40 27.27
N SER A 78 13.98 -42.89 28.39
CA SER A 78 14.21 -42.32 29.71
C SER A 78 15.34 -43.04 30.45
N GLY A 79 15.85 -42.42 31.52
CA GLY A 79 16.79 -43.09 32.42
C GLY A 79 16.21 -44.35 33.08
N TYR A 80 14.90 -44.39 33.32
CA TYR A 80 14.22 -45.57 33.86
C TYR A 80 14.27 -46.77 32.90
N ASP A 81 14.23 -46.51 31.60
CA ASP A 81 14.35 -47.56 30.57
C ASP A 81 15.75 -48.18 30.61
N MET A 82 16.78 -47.35 30.75
CA MET A 82 18.16 -47.82 30.92
C MET A 82 18.33 -48.64 32.20
N LEU A 83 17.83 -48.14 33.33
CA LEU A 83 17.87 -48.86 34.61
C LEU A 83 17.17 -50.23 34.53
N ARG A 84 16.06 -50.33 33.81
CA ARG A 84 15.34 -51.60 33.62
C ARG A 84 16.18 -52.61 32.84
N ILE A 85 16.84 -52.16 31.78
CA ILE A 85 17.72 -53.02 30.97
C ILE A 85 18.91 -53.48 31.80
N PHE A 86 19.56 -52.56 32.52
CA PHE A 86 20.70 -52.88 33.36
C PHE A 86 20.34 -53.84 34.52
N ALA A 87 19.13 -53.72 35.07
CA ALA A 87 18.63 -54.68 36.05
C ALA A 87 18.44 -56.09 35.44
N LEU A 88 18.07 -56.20 34.17
CA LEU A 88 18.00 -57.49 33.45
C LEU A 88 19.39 -58.09 33.22
N LEU A 89 20.39 -57.26 32.90
CA LEU A 89 21.77 -57.72 32.65
C LEU A 89 22.47 -58.27 33.90
N LYS A 90 22.11 -57.80 35.10
CA LYS A 90 22.79 -58.18 36.35
C LYS A 90 22.83 -59.69 36.60
N ASN A 91 21.91 -60.46 36.01
CA ASN A 91 21.82 -61.91 36.16
C ASN A 91 22.25 -62.67 34.90
N MET A 92 22.96 -62.03 33.96
CA MET A 92 23.40 -62.63 32.71
C MET A 92 24.91 -62.80 32.70
N ASP A 93 25.37 -63.97 32.24
CA ASP A 93 26.79 -64.25 32.05
C ASP A 93 27.24 -63.82 30.64
N GLY A 94 28.35 -63.09 30.56
CA GLY A 94 29.00 -62.72 29.29
C GLY A 94 29.18 -61.21 29.08
N LYS A 95 30.04 -60.85 28.11
CA LYS A 95 30.32 -59.45 27.78
C LYS A 95 29.13 -58.81 27.06
N SER A 96 28.69 -57.66 27.55
CA SER A 96 27.54 -56.93 27.02
C SER A 96 27.97 -55.61 26.37
N ALA A 97 27.41 -55.30 25.20
CA ALA A 97 27.58 -54.01 24.53
C ALA A 97 26.24 -53.33 24.27
N LEU A 98 26.17 -52.02 24.49
CA LEU A 98 25.06 -51.17 24.08
C LEU A 98 25.43 -50.40 22.83
N VAL A 99 24.65 -50.59 21.76
CA VAL A 99 24.86 -49.97 20.45
C VAL A 99 23.66 -49.08 20.13
N GLY A 100 23.89 -47.78 19.98
CA GLY A 100 22.83 -46.83 19.68
C GLY A 100 23.33 -45.46 19.24
N PHE A 101 22.40 -44.61 18.80
CA PHE A 101 22.68 -43.23 18.41
C PHE A 101 23.06 -42.36 19.64
N PRO A 102 23.64 -41.15 19.43
CA PRO A 102 24.13 -40.29 20.52
C PRO A 102 23.11 -40.03 21.66
N ASN A 103 21.83 -39.89 21.32
CA ASN A 103 20.74 -39.69 22.27
C ASN A 103 20.51 -40.87 23.23
N ILE A 104 21.02 -42.05 22.89
CA ILE A 104 20.89 -43.30 23.66
C ILE A 104 22.22 -43.63 24.35
N SER A 105 23.32 -43.57 23.60
CA SER A 105 24.65 -44.01 24.06
C SER A 105 25.22 -43.11 25.17
N GLN A 106 25.05 -41.79 25.10
CA GLN A 106 25.58 -40.88 26.12
C GLN A 106 24.90 -41.06 27.48
N GLY A 107 23.56 -41.19 27.48
CA GLY A 107 22.77 -41.45 28.68
C GLY A 107 23.12 -42.80 29.31
N ALA A 108 23.26 -43.85 28.48
CA ALA A 108 23.69 -45.16 28.94
C ALA A 108 25.09 -45.13 29.58
N SER A 109 26.08 -44.52 28.92
CA SER A 109 27.45 -44.41 29.45
C SER A 109 27.48 -43.69 30.80
N THR A 110 26.70 -42.62 30.95
CA THR A 110 26.59 -41.88 32.21
C THR A 110 26.05 -42.79 33.33
N ILE A 111 25.01 -43.57 33.05
CA ILE A 111 24.40 -44.47 34.04
C ILE A 111 25.34 -45.65 34.36
N CYS A 112 26.01 -46.24 33.37
CA CYS A 112 27.01 -47.30 33.59
C CYS A 112 28.13 -46.83 34.52
N ASN A 113 28.64 -45.62 34.32
CA ASN A 113 29.68 -45.05 35.17
C ASN A 113 29.20 -44.80 36.60
N ILE A 114 27.95 -44.37 36.79
CA ILE A 114 27.35 -44.14 38.12
C ILE A 114 27.14 -45.45 38.87
N LEU A 115 26.73 -46.51 38.17
CA LEU A 115 26.39 -47.80 38.76
C LEU A 115 27.54 -48.82 38.76
N ASP A 116 28.73 -48.41 38.30
CA ASP A 116 29.92 -49.26 38.15
C ASP A 116 29.62 -50.56 37.37
N MET A 117 28.97 -50.40 36.21
CA MET A 117 28.56 -51.52 35.36
C MET A 117 29.50 -51.73 34.17
N ASP A 118 29.92 -52.97 33.96
CA ASP A 118 30.77 -53.38 32.83
C ASP A 118 29.93 -53.60 31.55
N VAL A 119 29.40 -52.51 30.98
CA VAL A 119 28.69 -52.51 29.70
C VAL A 119 29.36 -51.53 28.75
N ARG A 120 29.98 -52.04 27.68
CA ARG A 120 30.61 -51.18 26.67
C ARG A 120 29.54 -50.44 25.89
N THR A 121 29.62 -49.12 25.88
CA THR A 121 28.67 -48.28 25.14
C THR A 121 29.30 -47.76 23.86
N ILE A 122 28.63 -47.98 22.73
CA ILE A 122 29.11 -47.67 21.39
C ILE A 122 28.09 -46.78 20.69
N THR A 123 28.59 -45.66 20.16
CA THR A 123 27.77 -44.69 19.44
C THR A 123 27.88 -44.94 17.95
N ILE A 124 26.74 -45.02 17.26
CA ILE A 124 26.66 -45.12 15.79
C ILE A 124 26.07 -43.83 15.21
N GLU A 125 26.54 -43.43 14.04
CA GLU A 125 25.98 -42.29 13.30
C GLU A 125 25.02 -42.74 12.21
N SER A 126 25.23 -43.95 11.67
CA SER A 126 24.38 -44.54 10.63
C SER A 126 24.05 -45.99 10.93
N ARG A 127 22.85 -46.42 10.52
CA ARG A 127 22.43 -47.83 10.58
C ARG A 127 23.29 -48.75 9.71
N LYS A 128 24.00 -48.20 8.71
CA LYS A 128 24.88 -48.97 7.82
C LYS A 128 26.09 -49.54 8.56
N GLU A 129 26.54 -48.87 9.62
CA GLU A 129 27.70 -49.29 10.44
C GLU A 129 27.39 -50.49 11.33
N VAL A 130 26.11 -50.75 11.61
CA VAL A 130 25.69 -51.75 12.61
C VAL A 130 26.16 -53.14 12.24
N THR A 131 26.08 -53.54 10.97
CA THR A 131 26.44 -54.91 10.56
C THR A 131 27.92 -55.22 10.78
N GLU A 132 28.81 -54.32 10.35
CA GLU A 132 30.26 -54.49 10.52
C GLU A 132 30.64 -54.44 12.00
N LEU A 133 30.08 -53.50 12.75
CA LEU A 133 30.30 -53.37 14.20
C LEU A 133 29.90 -54.64 14.97
N LEU A 134 28.78 -55.28 14.61
CA LEU A 134 28.33 -56.50 15.29
C LEU A 134 29.26 -57.69 15.01
N ALA A 135 29.89 -57.76 13.84
CA ALA A 135 30.88 -58.78 13.52
C ALA A 135 32.13 -58.61 14.41
N ASP A 136 32.65 -57.38 14.51
CA ASP A 136 33.80 -57.05 15.37
C ASP A 136 33.53 -57.39 16.84
N LEU A 137 32.35 -57.00 17.35
CA LEU A 137 31.96 -57.30 18.73
C LEU A 137 31.89 -58.80 19.02
N LYS A 138 31.44 -59.59 18.04
CA LYS A 138 31.42 -61.05 18.18
C LYS A 138 32.83 -61.62 18.27
N GLU A 139 33.77 -61.14 17.47
CA GLU A 139 35.18 -61.55 17.53
C GLU A 139 35.85 -61.16 18.85
N GLU A 140 35.49 -60.00 19.42
CA GLU A 140 35.96 -59.52 20.72
C GLU A 140 35.34 -60.27 21.94
N GLY A 141 34.40 -61.19 21.68
CA GLY A 141 33.77 -62.05 22.67
C GLY A 141 32.55 -61.46 23.36
N TYR A 142 31.90 -60.43 22.78
CA TYR A 142 30.59 -59.97 23.23
C TYR A 142 29.52 -60.99 22.84
N SER A 143 28.69 -61.37 23.81
CA SER A 143 27.59 -62.32 23.62
C SER A 143 26.22 -61.66 23.66
N VAL A 144 26.12 -60.48 24.29
CA VAL A 144 24.87 -59.75 24.49
C VAL A 144 24.95 -58.35 23.87
N ILE A 145 23.98 -58.00 23.04
CA ILE A 145 23.88 -56.70 22.36
C ILE A 145 22.58 -56.02 22.74
N ILE A 146 22.68 -54.78 23.22
CA ILE A 146 21.56 -53.93 23.60
C ILE A 146 21.36 -52.86 22.54
N GLY A 147 20.16 -52.68 22.02
CA GLY A 147 19.91 -51.68 20.99
C GLY A 147 18.45 -51.45 20.65
N ASP A 148 18.20 -50.79 19.52
CA ASP A 148 16.85 -50.63 18.96
C ASP A 148 16.38 -51.89 18.22
N VAL A 149 15.17 -51.84 17.64
CA VAL A 149 14.58 -52.97 16.92
C VAL A 149 15.46 -53.45 15.76
N VAL A 150 16.14 -52.53 15.08
CA VAL A 150 16.99 -52.86 13.93
C VAL A 150 18.29 -53.50 14.41
N THR A 151 18.95 -52.90 15.41
CA THR A 151 20.19 -53.43 16.00
C THR A 151 20.00 -54.82 16.59
N VAL A 152 18.92 -55.05 17.34
CA VAL A 152 18.61 -56.36 17.94
C VAL A 152 18.40 -57.43 16.87
N ARG A 153 17.61 -57.12 15.83
CA ARG A 153 17.37 -58.06 14.73
C ARG A 153 18.66 -58.40 13.99
N GLN A 154 19.54 -57.43 13.78
CA GLN A 154 20.86 -57.66 13.17
C GLN A 154 21.76 -58.50 14.09
N ALA A 155 21.78 -58.24 15.39
CA ALA A 155 22.55 -59.02 16.37
C ALA A 155 22.12 -60.49 16.38
N GLU A 156 20.82 -60.77 16.40
CA GLU A 156 20.27 -62.13 16.34
C GLU A 156 20.64 -62.85 15.04
N GLN A 157 20.65 -62.15 13.90
CA GLN A 157 21.12 -62.70 12.62
C GLN A 157 22.60 -63.09 12.62
N HIS A 158 23.41 -62.42 13.46
CA HIS A 158 24.82 -62.75 13.67
C HIS A 158 25.04 -63.77 14.79
N GLY A 159 23.97 -64.31 15.38
CA GLY A 159 24.02 -65.29 16.47
C GLY A 159 24.38 -64.70 17.84
N LEU A 160 24.24 -63.38 18.00
CA LEU A 160 24.39 -62.69 19.28
C LEU A 160 23.04 -62.60 19.98
N GLN A 161 23.03 -62.59 21.31
CA GLN A 161 21.81 -62.39 22.07
C GLN A 161 21.42 -60.91 22.04
N GLY A 162 20.32 -60.58 21.35
CA GLY A 162 19.80 -59.22 21.30
C GLY A 162 18.87 -58.90 22.49
N ILE A 163 19.04 -57.72 23.09
CA ILE A 163 18.15 -57.17 24.12
C ILE A 163 17.63 -55.82 23.64
N LEU A 164 16.32 -55.72 23.47
CA LEU A 164 15.68 -54.50 23.00
C LEU A 164 15.60 -53.45 24.12
N ILE A 165 15.99 -52.22 23.79
CA ILE A 165 15.73 -51.06 24.64
C ILE A 165 14.23 -50.77 24.62
N THR A 166 13.55 -51.16 25.69
CA THR A 166 12.09 -51.00 25.81
C THR A 166 11.72 -49.73 26.56
N SER A 167 10.75 -48.98 26.04
CA SER A 167 10.15 -47.84 26.73
C SER A 167 9.13 -48.30 27.77
N GLY A 168 9.21 -47.76 28.98
CA GLY A 168 8.27 -47.99 30.07
C GLY A 168 7.00 -47.18 29.98
N LYS A 169 6.12 -47.42 30.96
CA LYS A 169 4.87 -46.65 31.12
C LYS A 169 5.15 -45.15 31.31
N GLU A 170 6.27 -44.81 31.95
CA GLU A 170 6.67 -43.44 32.23
C GLU A 170 6.87 -42.65 30.93
N ALA A 171 7.66 -43.21 30.01
CA ALA A 171 7.91 -42.60 28.70
C ALA A 171 6.64 -42.50 27.83
N VAL A 172 5.75 -43.49 27.91
CA VAL A 172 4.45 -43.46 27.21
C VAL A 172 3.52 -42.39 27.78
N ILE A 173 3.43 -42.26 29.11
CA ILE A 173 2.60 -41.23 29.74
C ILE A 173 3.17 -39.83 29.44
N GLU A 174 4.48 -39.68 29.46
CA GLU A 174 5.14 -38.41 29.11
C GLU A 174 4.85 -38.02 27.65
N SER A 175 4.90 -38.97 26.71
CA SER A 175 4.58 -38.68 25.30
C SER A 175 3.12 -38.28 25.08
N PHE A 176 2.17 -38.82 25.87
CA PHE A 176 0.77 -38.38 25.85
C PHE A 176 0.62 -36.92 26.31
N GLN A 177 1.33 -36.55 27.39
CA GLN A 177 1.32 -35.17 27.88
C GLN A 177 1.95 -34.21 26.86
N GLU A 178 3.02 -34.63 26.19
CA GLU A 178 3.67 -33.83 25.16
C GLU A 178 2.79 -33.67 23.91
N ALA A 179 2.10 -34.74 23.48
CA ALA A 179 1.13 -34.67 22.39
C ALA A 179 0.02 -33.65 22.69
N LYS A 180 -0.51 -33.64 23.91
CA LYS A 180 -1.50 -32.66 24.35
C LYS A 180 -0.96 -31.23 24.30
N ARG A 181 0.27 -30.99 24.78
CA ARG A 181 0.91 -29.66 24.74
C ARG A 181 1.10 -29.17 23.31
N LEU A 182 1.63 -30.01 22.43
CA LEU A 182 1.82 -29.68 21.02
C LEU A 182 0.49 -29.38 20.32
N TYR A 183 -0.55 -30.17 20.59
CA TYR A 183 -1.88 -29.93 20.04
C TYR A 183 -2.46 -28.58 20.49
N GLN A 184 -2.36 -28.28 21.78
CA GLN A 184 -2.82 -27.00 22.33
C GLN A 184 -2.06 -25.82 21.74
N MET A 185 -0.74 -25.95 21.56
CA MET A 185 0.09 -24.95 20.91
C MET A 185 -0.33 -24.73 19.45
N LYS A 186 -0.49 -25.82 18.67
CA LYS A 186 -1.00 -25.78 17.29
C LYS A 186 -2.35 -25.07 17.21
N ARG A 187 -3.31 -25.44 18.07
CA ARG A 187 -4.63 -24.80 18.12
C ARG A 187 -4.55 -23.32 18.46
N LYS A 188 -3.69 -22.92 19.40
CA LYS A 188 -3.52 -21.51 19.79
C LYS A 188 -2.96 -20.69 18.63
N ILE A 189 -1.95 -21.21 17.93
CA ILE A 189 -1.36 -20.56 16.75
C ILE A 189 -2.39 -20.45 15.62
N GLN A 190 -3.14 -21.53 15.34
CA GLN A 190 -4.18 -21.52 14.31
C GLN A 190 -5.31 -20.53 14.64
N ALA A 191 -5.78 -20.48 15.89
CA ALA A 191 -6.80 -19.53 16.32
C ALA A 191 -6.31 -18.08 16.19
N GLN A 192 -5.05 -17.81 16.54
CA GLN A 192 -4.45 -16.49 16.40
C GLN A 192 -4.26 -16.10 14.93
N SER A 193 -3.80 -17.04 14.08
CA SER A 193 -3.67 -16.81 12.63
C SER A 193 -5.03 -16.57 11.97
N PHE A 194 -6.07 -17.31 12.38
CA PHE A 194 -7.43 -17.10 11.93
C PHE A 194 -7.92 -15.70 12.29
N LEU A 195 -7.70 -15.26 13.54
CA LEU A 195 -8.05 -13.90 13.96
C LEU A 195 -7.34 -12.82 13.13
N TYR A 196 -6.04 -12.98 12.85
CA TYR A 196 -5.31 -12.02 12.01
C TYR A 196 -5.83 -11.98 10.59
N ASN A 197 -6.14 -13.14 10.00
CA ASN A 197 -6.74 -13.20 8.67
C ASN A 197 -8.13 -12.55 8.66
N GLU A 198 -8.99 -12.82 9.66
CA GLU A 198 -10.30 -12.19 9.78
C GLU A 198 -10.21 -10.65 9.87
N VAL A 199 -9.28 -10.13 10.68
CA VAL A 199 -9.03 -8.68 10.79
C VAL A 199 -8.51 -8.10 9.49
N PHE A 200 -7.62 -8.82 8.80
CA PHE A 200 -7.06 -8.40 7.51
C PHE A 200 -8.13 -8.37 6.40
N GLU A 201 -8.95 -9.42 6.30
CA GLU A 201 -10.01 -9.53 5.29
C GLU A 201 -11.10 -8.47 5.48
N HIS A 202 -11.52 -8.23 6.73
CA HIS A 202 -12.55 -7.23 7.06
C HIS A 202 -12.01 -5.83 7.30
N PHE A 203 -10.73 -5.57 7.01
CA PHE A 203 -10.17 -4.23 7.15
C PHE A 203 -10.89 -3.28 6.19
N PRO A 204 -11.29 -2.06 6.62
CA PRO A 204 -12.20 -1.20 5.86
C PRO A 204 -11.56 -0.53 4.62
N TYR A 205 -10.33 -0.91 4.28
CA TYR A 205 -9.60 -0.38 3.13
C TYR A 205 -9.00 -1.54 2.35
N PRO A 206 -8.92 -1.44 1.00
CA PRO A 206 -8.14 -2.36 0.21
C PRO A 206 -6.68 -2.37 0.66
N ILE A 207 -6.13 -3.57 0.88
CA ILE A 207 -4.72 -3.79 1.24
C ILE A 207 -4.12 -4.84 0.31
N VAL A 208 -2.91 -4.55 -0.20
CA VAL A 208 -2.09 -5.53 -0.92
C VAL A 208 -0.67 -5.51 -0.39
N THR A 209 -0.02 -6.67 -0.32
CA THR A 209 1.41 -6.80 -0.01
C THR A 209 2.12 -7.42 -1.19
N LEU A 210 3.18 -6.77 -1.65
CA LEU A 210 4.00 -7.20 -2.79
C LEU A 210 5.40 -7.64 -2.33
N ASN A 211 6.01 -8.57 -3.05
CA ASN A 211 7.45 -8.87 -2.93
C ASN A 211 8.29 -7.89 -3.77
N GLN A 212 9.63 -8.06 -3.75
CA GLN A 212 10.57 -7.24 -4.55
C GLN A 212 10.30 -7.31 -6.06
N ASP A 213 9.74 -8.42 -6.55
CA ASP A 213 9.39 -8.64 -7.96
C ASP A 213 7.98 -8.12 -8.33
N GLN A 214 7.35 -7.35 -7.43
CA GLN A 214 6.00 -6.79 -7.58
C GLN A 214 4.89 -7.86 -7.69
N GLN A 215 5.14 -9.07 -7.21
CA GLN A 215 4.14 -10.13 -7.13
C GLN A 215 3.35 -10.02 -5.83
N VAL A 216 2.05 -10.26 -5.93
CA VAL A 216 1.13 -10.23 -4.77
C VAL A 216 1.42 -11.42 -3.86
N ILE A 217 1.82 -11.12 -2.62
CA ILE A 217 1.98 -12.10 -1.53
C ILE A 217 0.65 -12.25 -0.76
N LEU A 218 -0.04 -11.15 -0.53
CA LEU A 218 -1.23 -11.07 0.31
C LEU A 218 -2.16 -9.95 -0.20
N ALA A 219 -3.47 -10.20 -0.26
CA ALA A 219 -4.46 -9.22 -0.65
C ALA A 219 -5.80 -9.52 0.03
N ASN A 220 -6.44 -8.51 0.62
CA ASN A 220 -7.77 -8.69 1.21
C ASN A 220 -8.86 -8.67 0.15
N ASP A 221 -10.07 -9.10 0.51
CA ASP A 221 -11.24 -9.15 -0.38
C ASP A 221 -11.49 -7.82 -1.08
N LEU A 222 -11.43 -6.68 -0.36
CA LEU A 222 -11.62 -5.35 -0.95
C LEU A 222 -10.59 -5.02 -2.03
N PHE A 223 -9.34 -5.45 -1.88
CA PHE A 223 -8.33 -5.27 -2.93
C PHE A 223 -8.56 -6.21 -4.12
N ARG A 224 -9.01 -7.44 -3.85
CA ARG A 224 -9.35 -8.41 -4.91
C ARG A 224 -10.57 -7.95 -5.72
N GLU A 225 -11.51 -7.24 -5.12
CA GLU A 225 -12.60 -6.57 -5.87
C GLU A 225 -12.11 -5.43 -6.78
N LEU A 226 -10.94 -4.86 -6.50
CA LEU A 226 -10.27 -3.85 -7.32
C LEU A 226 -9.33 -4.44 -8.39
N GLU A 227 -9.36 -5.76 -8.65
CA GLU A 227 -8.39 -6.43 -9.54
C GLU A 227 -8.29 -5.77 -10.94
N GLY A 228 -7.07 -5.40 -11.33
CA GLY A 228 -6.76 -4.62 -12.55
C GLY A 228 -6.36 -3.16 -12.28
N SER A 229 -6.41 -2.71 -11.02
CA SER A 229 -6.21 -1.32 -10.57
C SER A 229 -4.76 -0.86 -10.36
N LEU A 230 -3.80 -1.77 -10.16
CA LEU A 230 -2.40 -1.38 -9.86
C LEU A 230 -1.74 -0.80 -11.11
N ASP A 231 -1.64 0.53 -11.18
CA ASP A 231 -0.70 1.17 -12.10
C ASP A 231 0.74 0.85 -11.65
N LYS A 232 1.36 -0.10 -12.36
CA LYS A 232 2.72 -0.55 -12.11
C LYS A 232 3.74 0.60 -12.11
N LYS A 233 3.48 1.72 -12.80
CA LYS A 233 4.36 2.88 -12.79
C LYS A 233 4.33 3.60 -11.44
N VAL A 234 3.14 3.81 -10.88
CA VAL A 234 2.97 4.44 -9.56
C VAL A 234 3.61 3.56 -8.48
N VAL A 235 3.33 2.26 -8.52
CA VAL A 235 3.90 1.26 -7.58
C VAL A 235 5.42 1.23 -7.68
N SER A 236 5.98 1.16 -8.89
CA SER A 236 7.43 1.18 -9.11
C SER A 236 8.07 2.46 -8.59
N SER A 237 7.44 3.63 -8.82
CA SER A 237 7.94 4.91 -8.32
C SER A 237 7.92 5.03 -6.80
N MET A 238 6.93 4.42 -6.12
CA MET A 238 6.86 4.39 -4.66
C MET A 238 7.93 3.45 -4.08
N ILE A 239 8.11 2.27 -4.70
CA ILE A 239 9.16 1.32 -4.32
C ILE A 239 10.56 1.94 -4.47
N GLU A 240 10.80 2.68 -5.56
CA GLU A 240 12.08 3.38 -5.79
C GLU A 240 12.34 4.49 -4.76
N LYS A 241 11.33 5.33 -4.47
CA LYS A 241 11.44 6.40 -3.46
C LYS A 241 11.76 5.88 -2.06
N GLU A 242 11.31 4.67 -1.72
CA GLU A 242 11.60 4.06 -0.41
C GLU A 242 12.96 3.38 -0.32
N LYS A 243 13.53 2.88 -1.44
CA LYS A 243 14.93 2.41 -1.43
C LYS A 243 15.89 3.53 -0.99
N GLU A 244 15.50 4.79 -1.20
CA GLU A 244 16.27 5.96 -0.80
C GLU A 244 15.93 6.46 0.63
N LYS A 245 14.80 6.05 1.22
CA LYS A 245 14.32 6.52 2.53
C LYS A 245 13.56 5.43 3.29
N GLU A 246 14.05 5.03 4.47
CA GLU A 246 13.39 4.11 5.42
C GLU A 246 12.10 4.68 6.07
N LYS A 247 11.19 5.30 5.30
CA LYS A 247 9.96 5.94 5.80
C LYS A 247 8.77 5.70 4.88
N GLU A 248 7.57 5.75 5.47
CA GLU A 248 6.27 5.67 4.80
C GLU A 248 6.24 6.54 3.53
N SER A 249 5.96 5.90 2.39
CA SER A 249 5.68 6.58 1.12
C SER A 249 4.18 6.70 0.90
N TRP A 250 3.77 7.71 0.15
CA TRP A 250 2.38 7.85 -0.27
C TRP A 250 2.31 8.21 -1.75
N GLY A 251 1.19 7.88 -2.37
CA GLY A 251 0.88 8.18 -3.76
C GLY A 251 -0.60 8.39 -3.93
N VAL A 252 -0.98 8.87 -5.11
CA VAL A 252 -2.38 8.99 -5.51
C VAL A 252 -2.60 8.15 -6.76
N MET A 253 -3.65 7.35 -6.75
CA MET A 253 -3.99 6.48 -7.86
C MET A 253 -5.46 6.68 -8.26
N PRO A 254 -5.73 7.20 -9.47
CA PRO A 254 -7.09 7.19 -10.01
C PRO A 254 -7.49 5.75 -10.36
N PHE A 255 -8.72 5.37 -10.03
CA PHE A 255 -9.33 4.10 -10.38
C PHE A 255 -10.82 4.25 -10.65
N GLY A 256 -11.23 4.04 -11.91
CA GLY A 256 -12.57 4.36 -12.38
C GLY A 256 -12.89 5.84 -12.15
N ASP A 257 -14.00 6.11 -11.47
CA ASP A 257 -14.46 7.46 -11.12
C ASP A 257 -13.92 7.93 -9.75
N LYS A 258 -13.07 7.12 -9.13
CA LYS A 258 -12.56 7.33 -7.76
C LYS A 258 -11.07 7.59 -7.77
N THR A 259 -10.58 8.25 -6.72
CA THR A 259 -9.16 8.51 -6.52
C THR A 259 -8.76 8.01 -5.13
N TYR A 260 -7.74 7.15 -5.09
CA TYR A 260 -7.25 6.53 -3.86
C TYR A 260 -5.94 7.17 -3.43
N PHE A 261 -5.81 7.45 -2.14
CA PHE A 261 -4.51 7.68 -1.52
C PHE A 261 -3.91 6.33 -1.15
N VAL A 262 -2.76 6.04 -1.74
CA VAL A 262 -2.04 4.79 -1.53
C VAL A 262 -0.93 5.06 -0.53
N LEU A 263 -0.95 4.38 0.61
CA LEU A 263 0.09 4.45 1.64
C LEU A 263 0.96 3.19 1.55
N GLY A 264 2.25 3.35 1.31
CA GLY A 264 3.25 2.28 1.30
C GLY A 264 3.94 2.13 2.65
N TYR A 265 4.03 0.90 3.14
CA TYR A 265 4.75 0.52 4.34
C TYR A 265 5.81 -0.54 4.00
N PRO A 266 7.11 -0.29 4.26
CA PRO A 266 8.16 -1.27 4.04
C PRO A 266 8.22 -2.27 5.21
N HIS A 267 8.41 -3.54 4.89
CA HIS A 267 8.73 -4.58 5.87
C HIS A 267 10.20 -4.96 5.76
N LEU A 268 10.95 -4.79 6.86
CA LEU A 268 12.36 -5.17 6.94
C LEU A 268 12.49 -6.69 7.22
N GLY A 269 12.93 -7.47 6.23
CA GLY A 269 13.37 -8.86 6.42
C GLY A 269 13.36 -9.72 5.15
N GLY A 270 14.34 -10.64 5.04
CA GLY A 270 14.42 -11.79 4.11
C GLY A 270 14.16 -11.52 2.63
N ASP A 271 12.88 -11.41 2.27
CA ASP A 271 12.38 -10.95 0.98
C ASP A 271 11.70 -9.61 1.25
N SER A 272 12.31 -8.46 0.91
CA SER A 272 11.70 -7.16 1.22
C SER A 272 10.26 -7.12 0.69
N LYS A 273 9.31 -6.85 1.59
CA LYS A 273 7.88 -6.77 1.26
C LYS A 273 7.41 -5.35 1.42
N MET A 274 6.47 -4.94 0.58
CA MET A 274 5.84 -3.64 0.69
C MET A 274 4.32 -3.81 0.75
N THR A 275 3.72 -3.28 1.80
CA THR A 275 2.26 -3.27 1.96
C THR A 275 1.71 -1.92 1.53
N PHE A 276 0.74 -1.93 0.63
CA PHE A 276 0.01 -0.75 0.20
C PHE A 276 -1.40 -0.78 0.77
N VAL A 277 -1.80 0.32 1.41
CA VAL A 277 -3.16 0.55 1.89
C VAL A 277 -3.81 1.61 1.02
N PHE A 278 -4.92 1.28 0.39
CA PHE A 278 -5.67 2.17 -0.50
C PHE A 278 -6.78 2.84 0.29
N GLN A 279 -6.55 4.06 0.75
CA GLN A 279 -7.59 4.84 1.38
C GLN A 279 -8.36 5.60 0.30
N GLU A 280 -9.64 5.29 0.16
CA GLU A 280 -10.57 6.16 -0.55
C GLU A 280 -10.75 7.42 0.31
N ARG A 281 -9.87 8.42 0.12
CA ARG A 281 -10.08 9.76 0.67
C ARG A 281 -10.32 10.69 -0.49
N TRP A 282 -11.53 11.21 -0.55
CA TRP A 282 -11.82 12.34 -1.40
C TRP A 282 -12.56 13.36 -0.57
N LEU A 283 -12.02 14.57 -0.52
CA LEU A 283 -12.86 15.73 -0.32
C LEU A 283 -13.79 15.76 -1.54
N LYS A 284 -15.10 15.63 -1.37
CA LYS A 284 -16.03 15.84 -2.49
C LYS A 284 -15.74 17.22 -3.07
N GLU A 285 -15.27 17.27 -4.31
CA GLU A 285 -15.25 18.51 -5.08
C GLU A 285 -16.65 19.10 -5.03
N ARG A 286 -16.66 20.37 -4.65
CA ARG A 286 -17.83 21.21 -4.54
C ARG A 286 -17.43 22.58 -5.07
N GLU A 287 -18.41 23.42 -5.28
CA GLU A 287 -18.18 24.80 -5.68
C GLU A 287 -17.17 25.45 -4.72
N GLY A 288 -16.10 26.00 -5.29
CA GLY A 288 -15.01 26.61 -4.53
C GLY A 288 -14.00 25.69 -3.82
N ILE A 289 -14.19 24.37 -3.79
CA ILE A 289 -13.24 23.42 -3.16
C ILE A 289 -12.79 22.38 -4.18
N ALA A 290 -11.49 22.36 -4.49
CA ALA A 290 -10.90 21.43 -5.44
C ALA A 290 -9.65 20.73 -4.87
N VAL A 291 -9.49 19.44 -5.15
CA VAL A 291 -8.25 18.70 -4.84
C VAL A 291 -7.57 18.33 -6.14
N LEU A 292 -6.52 19.04 -6.50
CA LEU A 292 -5.76 18.75 -7.70
C LEU A 292 -4.74 17.66 -7.39
N THR A 293 -4.92 16.49 -8.00
CA THR A 293 -3.95 15.39 -8.03
C THR A 293 -3.42 15.32 -9.46
N ASN A 294 -2.11 15.17 -9.65
CA ASN A 294 -1.48 15.36 -10.97
C ASN A 294 -1.56 16.82 -11.45
N SER A 295 -1.04 17.76 -10.65
CA SER A 295 -1.12 19.19 -10.97
C SER A 295 -0.19 19.55 -12.13
N PHE A 296 -0.66 19.38 -13.37
CA PHE A 296 -0.05 20.00 -14.53
C PHE A 296 0.01 21.51 -14.32
N HIS A 297 1.15 22.14 -14.59
CA HIS A 297 1.30 23.58 -14.41
C HIS A 297 1.98 24.16 -15.64
N ILE A 298 1.65 25.42 -15.95
CA ILE A 298 2.38 26.18 -16.97
C ILE A 298 3.56 26.84 -16.25
N PRO A 299 4.81 26.54 -16.64
CA PRO A 299 5.98 27.19 -16.07
C PRO A 299 5.97 28.70 -16.28
N ILE A 300 6.63 29.43 -15.39
CA ILE A 300 6.81 30.88 -15.53
C ILE A 300 7.64 31.14 -16.80
N SER A 301 6.95 31.60 -17.84
CA SER A 301 7.49 31.87 -19.16
C SER A 301 8.01 33.32 -19.25
N GLY A 302 8.96 33.56 -20.16
CA GLY A 302 9.56 34.88 -20.36
C GLY A 302 11.02 34.96 -19.93
N SER A 303 11.74 35.93 -20.46
CA SER A 303 13.17 36.18 -20.19
C SER A 303 13.42 37.53 -19.53
N SER A 304 12.37 38.30 -19.22
CA SER A 304 12.50 39.57 -18.52
C SER A 304 13.20 39.41 -17.16
N HIS A 305 13.78 40.49 -16.65
CA HIS A 305 14.32 40.52 -15.29
C HIS A 305 13.28 40.05 -14.27
N THR A 306 12.04 40.53 -14.42
CA THR A 306 10.88 40.16 -13.61
C THR A 306 10.60 38.65 -13.65
N ALA A 307 10.56 38.03 -14.83
CA ALA A 307 10.34 36.58 -14.95
C ALA A 307 11.48 35.77 -14.34
N ASN A 308 12.73 36.22 -14.49
CA ASN A 308 13.89 35.57 -13.87
C ASN A 308 13.80 35.64 -12.34
N THR A 309 13.53 36.82 -11.78
CA THR A 309 13.35 37.01 -10.33
C THR A 309 12.22 36.16 -9.79
N LEU A 310 11.08 36.08 -10.49
CA LEU A 310 9.96 35.23 -10.09
C LEU A 310 10.35 33.74 -10.04
N ARG A 311 11.16 33.26 -11.00
CA ARG A 311 11.66 31.87 -11.04
C ARG A 311 12.70 31.59 -9.95
N GLU A 312 13.62 32.51 -9.69
CA GLU A 312 14.60 32.39 -8.61
C GLU A 312 13.93 32.35 -7.25
N ASN A 313 13.02 33.29 -7.00
CA ASN A 313 12.20 33.36 -5.80
C ASN A 313 11.39 32.07 -5.59
N LEU A 314 10.88 31.48 -6.66
CA LEU A 314 10.08 30.25 -6.57
C LEU A 314 10.86 29.10 -5.93
N LYS A 315 12.13 28.92 -6.31
CA LYS A 315 13.01 27.91 -5.73
C LYS A 315 13.29 28.18 -4.26
N SER A 316 13.62 29.42 -3.91
CA SER A 316 13.90 29.78 -2.52
C SER A 316 12.65 29.66 -1.62
N TYR A 317 11.47 30.01 -2.12
CA TYR A 317 10.24 30.01 -1.33
C TYR A 317 9.54 28.65 -1.27
N SER A 318 9.79 27.76 -2.24
CA SER A 318 9.28 26.38 -2.21
C SER A 318 9.89 25.59 -1.04
N GLU A 319 11.15 25.84 -0.68
CA GLU A 319 11.86 25.13 0.40
C GLU A 319 11.41 25.56 1.82
N LEU A 320 10.85 26.75 1.98
CA LEU A 320 10.50 27.29 3.30
C LEU A 320 9.25 26.62 3.89
N ASP A 321 9.24 26.33 5.20
CA ASP A 321 8.07 25.75 5.88
C ASP A 321 7.00 26.79 6.25
N ARG A 322 7.30 28.08 6.09
CA ARG A 322 6.36 29.16 6.41
C ARG A 322 5.26 29.29 5.35
N PRO A 323 4.05 29.72 5.75
CA PRO A 323 3.01 30.13 4.81
C PRO A 323 3.52 31.19 3.83
N ILE A 324 3.12 31.09 2.57
CA ILE A 324 3.44 32.07 1.54
C ILE A 324 2.18 32.86 1.21
N TRP A 325 2.24 34.17 1.32
CA TRP A 325 1.15 35.08 0.99
C TRP A 325 1.45 35.78 -0.34
N ILE A 326 0.62 35.56 -1.34
CA ILE A 326 0.78 36.08 -2.69
C ILE A 326 -0.30 37.14 -2.95
N GLU A 327 0.13 38.39 -3.07
CA GLU A 327 -0.71 39.53 -3.38
C GLU A 327 -0.55 39.91 -4.86
N GLY A 328 -1.61 40.43 -5.48
CA GLY A 328 -1.54 40.93 -6.86
C GLY A 328 -2.93 41.19 -7.43
N LYS A 329 -3.02 42.03 -8.46
CA LYS A 329 -4.30 42.35 -9.10
C LYS A 329 -5.01 41.11 -9.69
N PRO A 330 -6.31 41.18 -9.98
CA PRO A 330 -6.99 40.15 -10.73
C PRO A 330 -6.23 39.80 -12.02
N GLY A 331 -6.08 38.50 -12.29
CA GLY A 331 -5.46 37.99 -13.51
C GLY A 331 -3.92 38.01 -13.58
N THR A 332 -3.18 38.44 -12.55
CA THR A 332 -1.68 38.46 -12.58
C THR A 332 -1.00 37.08 -12.52
N GLY A 333 -1.78 35.99 -12.45
CA GLY A 333 -1.27 34.62 -12.40
C GLY A 333 -0.99 34.07 -10.99
N LYS A 334 -1.61 34.62 -9.94
CA LYS A 334 -1.46 34.16 -8.54
C LYS A 334 -1.62 32.64 -8.38
N THR A 335 -2.68 32.06 -8.94
CA THR A 335 -2.92 30.60 -8.88
C THR A 335 -1.88 29.81 -9.68
N MET A 336 -1.41 30.33 -10.81
CA MET A 336 -0.32 29.70 -11.58
C MET A 336 0.97 29.67 -10.77
N TYR A 337 1.34 30.79 -10.12
CA TYR A 337 2.52 30.85 -9.26
C TYR A 337 2.42 29.89 -8.07
N ALA A 338 1.25 29.80 -7.42
CA ALA A 338 1.00 28.85 -6.34
C ALA A 338 1.16 27.38 -6.77
N ARG A 339 0.67 27.01 -7.97
CA ARG A 339 0.85 25.67 -8.53
C ARG A 339 2.32 25.36 -8.82
N ASN A 340 3.06 26.33 -9.35
CA ASN A 340 4.50 26.16 -9.58
C ASN A 340 5.27 25.99 -8.24
N LEU A 341 4.93 26.77 -7.20
CA LEU A 341 5.51 26.62 -5.86
C LEU A 341 5.28 25.23 -5.26
N HIS A 342 4.05 24.71 -5.40
CA HIS A 342 3.73 23.35 -4.96
C HIS A 342 4.53 22.30 -5.73
N PHE A 343 4.56 22.42 -7.07
CA PHE A 343 5.31 21.50 -7.92
C PHE A 343 6.80 21.49 -7.59
N GLU A 344 7.44 22.64 -7.40
CA GLU A 344 8.87 22.71 -7.06
C GLU A 344 9.16 22.05 -5.70
N ARG A 345 8.22 22.10 -4.75
CA ARG A 345 8.40 21.51 -3.42
C ARG A 345 8.14 20.00 -3.37
N TYR A 346 7.04 19.55 -3.98
CA TYR A 346 6.52 18.19 -3.79
C TYR A 346 6.35 17.38 -5.08
N GLY A 347 6.54 18.02 -6.24
CA GLY A 347 6.36 17.40 -7.55
C GLY A 347 4.90 17.27 -7.99
N GLN A 348 4.69 16.63 -9.14
CA GLN A 348 3.40 16.60 -9.84
C GLN A 348 2.31 15.75 -9.17
N MET A 349 2.73 14.66 -8.51
CA MET A 349 1.79 13.68 -7.93
C MET A 349 1.24 14.11 -6.58
N ALA A 350 1.78 15.20 -6.00
CA ALA A 350 1.33 15.68 -4.71
C ALA A 350 -0.03 16.37 -4.77
N PRO A 351 -0.86 16.19 -3.72
CA PRO A 351 -2.16 16.81 -3.69
C PRO A 351 -2.04 18.30 -3.37
N LEU A 352 -2.77 19.09 -4.14
CA LEU A 352 -2.94 20.51 -3.95
C LEU A 352 -4.42 20.79 -3.67
N LEU A 353 -4.76 21.03 -2.40
CA LEU A 353 -6.10 21.45 -2.00
C LEU A 353 -6.25 22.94 -2.29
N MET A 354 -7.25 23.34 -3.06
CA MET A 354 -7.61 24.72 -3.32
C MET A 354 -8.98 25.03 -2.72
N ILE A 355 -9.06 26.11 -1.97
CA ILE A 355 -10.31 26.62 -1.38
C ILE A 355 -10.46 28.07 -1.80
N ASP A 356 -11.58 28.39 -2.44
CA ASP A 356 -11.89 29.72 -2.95
C ASP A 356 -12.93 30.41 -2.08
N PHE A 357 -12.49 31.41 -1.31
CA PHE A 357 -13.36 32.20 -0.44
C PHE A 357 -14.31 33.13 -1.20
N ALA A 358 -14.22 33.20 -2.54
CA ALA A 358 -15.29 33.82 -3.34
C ALA A 358 -16.54 32.93 -3.43
N GLU A 359 -16.40 31.63 -3.22
CA GLU A 359 -17.44 30.61 -3.40
C GLU A 359 -17.74 29.83 -2.12
N VAL A 360 -16.84 29.87 -1.12
CA VAL A 360 -16.93 29.10 0.12
C VAL A 360 -16.99 30.02 1.32
N GLU A 361 -18.00 29.81 2.17
CA GLU A 361 -18.17 30.50 3.44
C GLU A 361 -17.05 30.16 4.45
N THR A 362 -16.66 31.13 5.26
CA THR A 362 -15.50 31.00 6.16
C THR A 362 -15.67 29.88 7.19
N ASP A 363 -16.88 29.72 7.71
CA ASP A 363 -17.21 28.65 8.67
C ASP A 363 -17.25 27.26 8.03
N GLU A 364 -17.59 27.16 6.74
CA GLU A 364 -17.50 25.91 5.99
C GLU A 364 -16.03 25.50 5.79
N ALA A 365 -15.19 26.43 5.31
CA ALA A 365 -13.76 26.20 5.14
C ALA A 365 -13.09 25.82 6.48
N THR A 366 -13.43 26.50 7.57
CA THR A 366 -12.87 26.24 8.91
C THR A 366 -13.25 24.85 9.43
N ARG A 367 -14.51 24.43 9.26
CA ARG A 367 -14.96 23.07 9.61
C ARG A 367 -14.24 22.02 8.79
N LEU A 368 -14.16 22.24 7.47
CA LEU A 368 -13.45 21.37 6.55
C LEU A 368 -12.01 21.13 7.02
N PHE A 369 -11.29 22.18 7.42
CA PHE A 369 -9.93 22.04 7.91
C PHE A 369 -9.81 21.20 9.19
N GLN A 370 -10.78 21.32 10.09
CA GLN A 370 -10.79 20.60 11.37
C GLN A 370 -11.19 19.13 11.22
N THR A 371 -12.04 18.79 10.25
CA THR A 371 -12.54 17.42 10.05
C THR A 371 -11.78 16.66 8.96
N GLU A 372 -11.52 17.32 7.83
CA GLU A 372 -11.04 16.70 6.58
C GLU A 372 -9.67 17.22 6.14
N GLY A 373 -9.31 18.46 6.48
CA GLY A 373 -8.03 19.07 6.10
C GLY A 373 -6.80 18.35 6.69
N MET A 374 -6.95 17.70 7.85
CA MET A 374 -5.91 16.85 8.44
C MET A 374 -5.72 15.49 7.74
N LEU A 375 -6.61 15.14 6.81
CA LEU A 375 -6.58 13.86 6.08
C LEU A 375 -5.62 13.88 4.88
N LEU A 376 -5.11 15.05 4.49
CA LEU A 376 -4.10 15.15 3.44
C LEU A 376 -2.78 14.47 3.89
N PRO A 377 -2.03 13.85 2.96
CA PRO A 377 -0.70 13.31 3.25
C PRO A 377 0.27 14.43 3.63
N ASN A 378 1.35 14.09 4.35
CA ASN A 378 2.29 15.08 4.90
C ASN A 378 2.93 15.98 3.81
N GLU A 379 3.08 15.47 2.59
CA GLU A 379 3.60 16.23 1.45
C GLU A 379 2.45 16.80 0.61
N ALA A 380 1.71 17.75 1.19
CA ALA A 380 0.59 18.42 0.53
C ALA A 380 0.69 19.94 0.70
N SER A 381 0.07 20.67 -0.24
CA SER A 381 -0.13 22.11 -0.12
C SER A 381 -1.61 22.47 -0.08
N ILE A 382 -1.93 23.54 0.64
CA ILE A 382 -3.28 24.12 0.71
C ILE A 382 -3.20 25.56 0.18
N VAL A 383 -4.02 25.87 -0.83
CA VAL A 383 -4.12 27.19 -1.45
C VAL A 383 -5.44 27.84 -1.05
N LEU A 384 -5.36 28.98 -0.38
CA LEU A 384 -6.51 29.79 0.01
C LEU A 384 -6.67 30.92 -1.02
N LYS A 385 -7.58 30.76 -1.98
CA LYS A 385 -7.86 31.77 -3.01
C LYS A 385 -8.83 32.81 -2.49
N ASN A 386 -8.66 34.05 -2.96
CA ASN A 386 -9.55 35.17 -2.66
C ASN A 386 -9.78 35.39 -1.16
N ILE A 387 -8.74 35.21 -0.33
CA ILE A 387 -8.86 35.26 1.14
C ILE A 387 -9.47 36.57 1.66
N HIS A 388 -9.35 37.66 0.90
CA HIS A 388 -9.96 38.96 1.19
C HIS A 388 -11.50 38.94 1.22
N ARG A 389 -12.13 37.88 0.70
CA ARG A 389 -13.57 37.63 0.78
C ARG A 389 -13.99 36.85 2.04
N ALA A 390 -13.04 36.33 2.79
CA ALA A 390 -13.33 35.64 4.04
C ALA A 390 -13.88 36.62 5.08
N ASP A 391 -14.89 36.18 5.82
CA ASP A 391 -15.42 36.91 6.95
C ASP A 391 -14.36 37.04 8.05
N LYS A 392 -14.51 38.09 8.85
CA LYS A 392 -13.74 38.23 10.09
C LYS A 392 -14.04 37.08 11.03
N SER A 393 -13.11 36.13 11.07
CA SER A 393 -13.16 34.99 11.97
C SER A 393 -11.82 34.81 12.67
N SER A 394 -11.84 34.94 14.00
CA SER A 394 -10.67 34.68 14.84
C SER A 394 -10.20 33.22 14.78
N GLN A 395 -11.04 32.31 14.28
CA GLN A 395 -10.73 30.89 14.14
C GLN A 395 -9.91 30.58 12.88
N LEU A 396 -10.08 31.35 11.80
CA LEU A 396 -9.40 31.07 10.53
C LEU A 396 -7.88 31.14 10.69
N ARG A 397 -7.38 32.15 11.41
CA ARG A 397 -5.94 32.25 11.72
C ARG A 397 -5.40 31.05 12.48
N SER A 398 -6.07 30.64 13.56
CA SER A 398 -5.57 29.54 14.40
C SER A 398 -5.55 28.23 13.62
N VAL A 399 -6.56 27.99 12.79
CA VAL A 399 -6.63 26.82 11.92
C VAL A 399 -5.55 26.84 10.84
N VAL A 400 -5.35 27.98 10.16
CA VAL A 400 -4.27 28.12 9.17
C VAL A 400 -2.90 27.92 9.81
N GLN A 401 -2.69 28.44 11.02
CA GLN A 401 -1.45 28.26 11.77
C GLN A 401 -1.24 26.78 12.14
N GLU A 402 -2.28 26.06 12.57
CA GLU A 402 -2.17 24.65 12.91
C GLU A 402 -1.85 23.80 11.66
N LEU A 403 -2.56 24.04 10.56
CA LEU A 403 -2.30 23.35 9.29
C LEU A 403 -0.89 23.63 8.76
N SER A 404 -0.36 24.84 8.96
CA SER A 404 0.99 25.19 8.52
C SER A 404 2.12 24.38 9.17
N LYS A 405 1.84 23.70 10.30
CA LYS A 405 2.81 22.78 10.92
C LYS A 405 2.99 21.49 10.11
N LYS A 406 2.01 21.13 9.29
CA LYS A 406 1.96 19.87 8.54
C LYS A 406 2.00 20.07 7.03
N TYR A 407 1.34 21.12 6.52
CA TYR A 407 1.17 21.35 5.09
C TYR A 407 1.73 22.71 4.68
N LYS A 408 2.15 22.82 3.41
CA LYS A 408 2.57 24.09 2.84
C LYS A 408 1.32 24.95 2.55
N ILE A 409 1.15 26.03 3.31
CA ILE A 409 0.04 26.96 3.09
C ILE A 409 0.46 28.05 2.10
N ILE A 410 -0.39 28.30 1.10
CA ILE A 410 -0.26 29.38 0.13
C ILE A 410 -1.55 30.20 0.17
N ILE A 411 -1.46 31.50 0.39
CA ILE A 411 -2.60 32.40 0.55
C ILE A 411 -2.59 33.38 -0.60
N LEU A 412 -3.71 33.55 -1.30
CA LEU A 412 -3.84 34.47 -2.43
C LEU A 412 -4.83 35.58 -2.10
N SER A 413 -4.39 36.83 -2.23
CA SER A 413 -5.24 38.00 -2.02
C SER A 413 -5.12 39.03 -3.14
N GLU A 414 -6.03 39.99 -3.12
CA GLU A 414 -5.89 41.23 -3.88
C GLU A 414 -5.05 42.25 -3.10
N PRO A 415 -4.49 43.28 -3.77
CA PRO A 415 -3.68 44.30 -3.12
C PRO A 415 -4.50 45.20 -2.18
N SER A 416 -5.81 45.27 -2.38
CA SER A 416 -6.75 46.04 -1.55
C SER A 416 -6.85 45.51 -0.11
N ILE A 417 -6.39 44.29 0.18
CA ILE A 417 -6.53 43.67 1.49
C ILE A 417 -5.90 44.49 2.62
N GLN A 418 -4.79 45.19 2.36
CA GLN A 418 -4.17 46.05 3.36
C GLN A 418 -5.14 47.17 3.78
N LYS A 419 -5.77 47.81 2.79
CA LYS A 419 -6.78 48.85 3.04
C LYS A 419 -8.01 48.28 3.75
N MET A 420 -8.45 47.07 3.38
CA MET A 420 -9.57 46.40 4.06
C MET A 420 -9.26 46.10 5.54
N VAL A 421 -8.00 45.84 5.90
CA VAL A 421 -7.60 45.73 7.31
C VAL A 421 -7.66 47.09 8.02
N GLU A 422 -7.20 48.16 7.36
CA GLU A 422 -7.25 49.53 7.90
C GLU A 422 -8.69 50.02 8.10
N ASP A 423 -9.60 49.64 7.20
CA ASP A 423 -11.03 49.98 7.21
C ASP A 423 -11.86 49.03 8.12
N ASP A 424 -11.22 48.13 8.86
CA ASP A 424 -11.84 47.13 9.76
C ASP A 424 -12.76 46.11 9.04
N GLU A 425 -12.56 45.91 7.74
CA GLU A 425 -13.31 44.95 6.90
C GLU A 425 -12.65 43.55 6.85
N PHE A 426 -11.36 43.43 7.20
CA PHE A 426 -10.62 42.15 7.21
C PHE A 426 -9.89 41.89 8.54
N ASP A 427 -9.62 40.62 8.84
CA ASP A 427 -8.99 40.21 10.10
C ASP A 427 -7.53 40.67 10.21
N PHE A 428 -7.28 41.60 11.14
CA PHE A 428 -5.96 42.17 11.42
C PHE A 428 -4.94 41.10 11.83
N ASP A 429 -5.38 40.13 12.64
CA ASP A 429 -4.51 39.11 13.20
C ASP A 429 -4.04 38.12 12.13
N LEU A 430 -4.92 37.74 11.19
CA LEU A 430 -4.59 36.91 10.04
C LEU A 430 -3.61 37.62 9.11
N TYR A 431 -3.79 38.91 8.83
CA TYR A 431 -2.94 39.65 7.89
C TYR A 431 -1.57 40.06 8.45
N TYR A 432 -1.50 40.48 9.72
CA TYR A 432 -0.26 41.02 10.33
C TYR A 432 0.44 40.05 11.28
N LYS A 433 -0.29 39.12 11.93
CA LYS A 433 0.30 38.25 12.96
C LYS A 433 0.45 36.79 12.50
N LEU A 434 0.00 36.42 11.30
CA LEU A 434 0.37 35.16 10.68
C LEU A 434 1.85 35.23 10.25
N PRO A 435 2.72 34.27 10.61
CA PRO A 435 4.15 34.31 10.27
C PRO A 435 4.38 33.89 8.79
N SER A 436 3.79 34.62 7.86
CA SER A 436 3.86 34.37 6.41
C SER A 436 4.89 35.25 5.69
N ILE A 437 5.42 34.74 4.58
CA ILE A 437 6.26 35.51 3.65
C ILE A 437 5.36 36.14 2.59
N LYS A 438 5.40 37.47 2.45
CA LYS A 438 4.58 38.20 1.48
C LYS A 438 5.32 38.38 0.16
N ILE A 439 4.65 38.09 -0.94
CA ILE A 439 5.13 38.22 -2.32
C ILE A 439 4.08 39.00 -3.10
N THR A 440 4.50 40.06 -3.79
CA THR A 440 3.63 40.80 -4.69
C THR A 440 3.94 40.39 -6.12
N LEU A 441 2.93 39.91 -6.85
CA LEU A 441 3.07 39.60 -8.27
C LEU A 441 2.88 40.87 -9.11
N PRO A 442 3.78 41.11 -10.08
CA PRO A 442 3.72 42.26 -10.97
C PRO A 442 2.59 42.13 -11.98
N ASP A 443 2.06 43.29 -12.40
CA ASP A 443 1.10 43.39 -13.48
C ASP A 443 1.73 42.97 -14.82
N LEU A 444 0.91 42.57 -15.80
CA LEU A 444 1.41 42.21 -17.13
C LEU A 444 2.08 43.42 -17.82
N SER A 445 1.62 44.64 -17.52
CA SER A 445 2.22 45.89 -18.04
C SER A 445 3.69 46.08 -17.63
N GLU A 446 4.11 45.50 -16.51
CA GLU A 446 5.49 45.56 -16.02
C GLU A 446 6.41 44.50 -16.66
N ARG A 447 5.84 43.62 -17.49
CA ARG A 447 6.57 42.53 -18.17
C ARG A 447 6.01 42.21 -19.56
N ILE A 448 5.64 43.25 -20.31
CA ILE A 448 5.11 43.14 -21.70
C ILE A 448 6.07 42.38 -22.62
N GLU A 449 7.38 42.44 -22.34
CA GLU A 449 8.41 41.72 -23.09
C GLU A 449 8.18 40.20 -23.11
N ASP A 450 7.65 39.64 -22.01
CA ASP A 450 7.38 38.21 -21.81
C ASP A 450 6.14 37.70 -22.55
N ILE A 451 5.31 38.59 -23.11
CA ILE A 451 4.06 38.21 -23.80
C ILE A 451 4.32 37.18 -24.90
N LYS A 452 5.46 37.30 -25.60
CA LYS A 452 5.81 36.37 -26.68
C LYS A 452 5.92 34.94 -26.18
N GLU A 453 6.71 34.73 -25.14
CA GLU A 453 6.96 33.43 -24.54
C GLU A 453 5.69 32.90 -23.87
N MET A 454 4.90 33.75 -23.21
CA MET A 454 3.61 33.37 -22.62
C MET A 454 2.61 32.88 -23.68
N VAL A 455 2.44 33.64 -24.77
CA VAL A 455 1.56 33.28 -25.89
C VAL A 455 1.99 31.94 -26.49
N GLN A 456 3.29 31.74 -26.73
CA GLN A 456 3.80 30.47 -27.26
C GLN A 456 3.52 29.30 -26.30
N ALA A 457 3.68 29.51 -24.99
CA ALA A 457 3.36 28.50 -23.98
C ALA A 457 1.87 28.16 -23.97
N PHE A 458 0.98 29.15 -24.07
CA PHE A 458 -0.48 28.95 -24.12
C PHE A 458 -0.93 28.25 -25.40
N ILE A 459 -0.39 28.62 -26.57
CA ILE A 459 -0.66 27.93 -27.84
C ILE A 459 -0.23 26.47 -27.76
N SER A 460 1.00 26.22 -27.27
CA SER A 460 1.51 24.85 -27.12
C SER A 460 0.64 24.04 -26.16
N TRP A 461 0.18 24.66 -25.07
CA TRP A 461 -0.74 24.04 -24.11
C TRP A 461 -2.10 23.72 -24.75
N ASN A 462 -2.68 24.63 -25.53
CA ASN A 462 -3.94 24.40 -26.23
C ASN A 462 -3.82 23.29 -27.29
N HIS A 463 -2.71 23.25 -28.04
CA HIS A 463 -2.42 22.18 -28.98
C HIS A 463 -2.37 20.81 -28.29
N MET A 464 -1.68 20.72 -27.15
CA MET A 464 -1.55 19.46 -26.40
C MET A 464 -2.86 18.99 -25.75
N ASN A 465 -3.68 19.90 -25.22
CA ASN A 465 -4.86 19.54 -24.43
C ASN A 465 -6.17 19.50 -25.23
N TYR A 466 -6.28 20.30 -26.30
CA TYR A 466 -7.50 20.42 -27.10
C TYR A 466 -7.32 20.03 -28.57
N GLY A 467 -6.08 19.79 -29.02
CA GLY A 467 -5.80 19.40 -30.40
C GLY A 467 -5.95 20.52 -31.42
N TYR A 468 -5.94 21.79 -31.00
CA TYR A 468 -6.05 22.93 -31.90
C TYR A 468 -4.86 23.02 -32.86
N GLU A 469 -5.11 23.47 -34.09
CA GLU A 469 -4.13 23.42 -35.18
C GLU A 469 -3.11 24.57 -35.16
N ALA A 470 -3.38 25.63 -34.40
CA ALA A 470 -2.46 26.75 -34.24
C ALA A 470 -1.15 26.27 -33.58
N ILE A 471 -0.01 26.45 -34.27
CA ILE A 471 1.34 26.10 -33.80
C ILE A 471 2.17 27.33 -33.39
N GLY A 472 1.69 28.53 -33.69
CA GLY A 472 2.35 29.77 -33.29
C GLY A 472 1.62 31.03 -33.72
N ILE A 473 2.25 32.18 -33.48
CA ILE A 473 1.72 33.51 -33.80
C ILE A 473 2.67 34.28 -34.73
N ARG A 474 2.11 35.01 -35.70
CA ARG A 474 2.91 35.87 -36.59
C ARG A 474 3.42 37.10 -35.84
N GLY A 475 4.59 37.61 -36.24
CA GLY A 475 5.22 38.77 -35.59
C GLY A 475 4.36 40.04 -35.61
N SER A 476 3.60 40.27 -36.68
CA SER A 476 2.63 41.38 -36.78
C SER A 476 1.49 41.25 -35.78
N ALA A 477 0.98 40.04 -35.56
CA ALA A 477 -0.08 39.75 -34.61
C ALA A 477 0.41 39.87 -33.16
N LEU A 478 1.62 39.40 -32.89
CA LEU A 478 2.29 39.56 -31.59
C LEU A 478 2.52 41.04 -31.22
N ALA A 479 2.80 41.89 -32.22
CA ALA A 479 2.97 43.32 -31.99
C ALA A 479 1.66 43.98 -31.50
N GLU A 480 0.51 43.56 -32.04
CA GLU A 480 -0.81 44.02 -31.55
C GLU A 480 -1.05 43.58 -30.10
N LEU A 481 -0.76 42.31 -29.78
CA LEU A 481 -0.86 41.82 -28.40
C LEU A 481 0.05 42.60 -27.45
N ARG A 482 1.24 43.03 -27.87
CA ARG A 482 2.15 43.83 -27.02
C ARG A 482 1.68 45.26 -26.78
N ASN A 483 0.94 45.84 -27.72
CA ASN A 483 0.45 47.21 -27.63
C ASN A 483 -0.88 47.32 -26.87
N HIS A 484 -1.54 46.20 -26.57
CA HIS A 484 -2.77 46.16 -25.81
C HIS A 484 -2.54 46.44 -24.31
N SER A 485 -3.53 47.04 -23.65
CA SER A 485 -3.40 47.51 -22.25
C SER A 485 -3.57 46.44 -21.19
N TRP A 486 -4.11 45.26 -21.55
CA TRP A 486 -4.32 44.08 -20.69
C TRP A 486 -4.82 44.39 -19.27
N ARG A 487 -6.01 44.98 -19.15
CA ARG A 487 -6.62 45.33 -17.86
C ARG A 487 -6.88 44.10 -16.97
N GLY A 488 -7.15 42.95 -17.57
CA GLY A 488 -7.30 41.64 -16.91
C GLY A 488 -6.00 40.83 -16.86
N ASN A 489 -4.84 41.47 -17.11
CA ASN A 489 -3.50 40.88 -16.99
C ASN A 489 -3.35 39.58 -17.81
N ILE A 490 -2.69 38.57 -17.23
CA ILE A 490 -2.40 37.29 -17.89
C ILE A 490 -3.67 36.48 -18.08
N ALA A 491 -4.68 36.61 -17.22
CA ALA A 491 -5.94 35.89 -17.40
C ALA A 491 -6.65 36.33 -18.68
N GLU A 492 -6.71 37.64 -18.94
CA GLU A 492 -7.25 38.19 -20.21
C GLU A 492 -6.39 37.76 -21.41
N LEU A 493 -5.06 37.87 -21.31
CA LEU A 493 -4.16 37.40 -22.37
C LEU A 493 -4.38 35.92 -22.68
N LYS A 494 -4.50 35.07 -21.66
CA LYS A 494 -4.73 33.64 -21.83
C LYS A 494 -6.09 33.40 -22.50
N GLN A 495 -7.15 34.05 -22.05
CA GLN A 495 -8.48 33.93 -22.64
C GLN A 495 -8.47 34.30 -24.13
N VAL A 496 -7.83 35.42 -24.48
CA VAL A 496 -7.67 35.84 -25.89
C VAL A 496 -6.90 34.81 -26.69
N VAL A 497 -5.79 34.29 -26.16
CA VAL A 497 -4.98 33.28 -26.87
C VAL A 497 -5.70 31.94 -27.01
N ASP A 498 -6.46 31.52 -26.00
CA ASP A 498 -7.30 30.31 -26.04
C ASP A 498 -8.38 30.44 -27.12
N GLN A 499 -9.07 31.59 -27.16
CA GLN A 499 -10.07 31.88 -28.20
C GLN A 499 -9.42 31.91 -29.60
N LEU A 500 -8.30 32.61 -29.76
CA LEU A 500 -7.58 32.65 -31.04
C LEU A 500 -7.13 31.26 -31.49
N ALA A 501 -6.65 30.43 -30.58
CA ALA A 501 -6.24 29.06 -30.91
C ALA A 501 -7.43 28.19 -31.32
N MET A 502 -8.61 28.40 -30.71
CA MET A 502 -9.86 27.70 -31.06
C MET A 502 -10.42 28.15 -32.42
N ASP A 503 -10.40 29.44 -32.71
CA ASP A 503 -11.02 30.03 -33.91
C ASP A 503 -10.13 29.94 -35.16
N THR A 504 -8.83 29.71 -34.99
CA THR A 504 -7.86 29.67 -36.09
C THR A 504 -7.75 28.24 -36.65
N SER A 505 -8.17 28.07 -37.91
CA SER A 505 -7.99 26.83 -38.70
C SER A 505 -6.67 26.79 -39.48
N GLU A 506 -5.80 27.78 -39.29
CA GLU A 506 -4.49 27.88 -39.92
C GLU A 506 -3.37 27.61 -38.90
N PRO A 507 -2.17 27.16 -39.35
CA PRO A 507 -1.07 26.89 -38.42
C PRO A 507 -0.56 28.13 -37.65
N TYR A 508 -0.84 29.36 -38.13
CA TYR A 508 -0.34 30.57 -37.49
C TYR A 508 -1.43 31.61 -37.30
N ILE A 509 -1.53 32.13 -36.07
CA ILE A 509 -2.42 33.23 -35.72
C ILE A 509 -1.91 34.52 -36.42
N THR A 510 -2.79 35.15 -37.20
CA THR A 510 -2.50 36.35 -37.99
C THR A 510 -2.92 37.64 -37.29
N LYS A 511 -2.53 38.78 -37.85
CA LYS A 511 -2.86 40.09 -37.26
C LYS A 511 -4.38 40.31 -37.26
N GLU A 512 -5.03 39.89 -38.35
CA GLU A 512 -6.46 40.02 -38.57
C GLU A 512 -7.25 39.23 -37.51
N ASN A 513 -6.78 38.02 -37.17
CA ASN A 513 -7.38 37.22 -36.08
C ASN A 513 -7.30 37.97 -34.73
N VAL A 514 -6.12 38.50 -34.38
CA VAL A 514 -5.92 39.23 -33.11
C VAL A 514 -6.76 40.50 -33.06
N VAL A 515 -6.80 41.29 -34.13
CA VAL A 515 -7.60 42.53 -34.17
C VAL A 515 -9.09 42.22 -34.04
N SER A 516 -9.58 41.16 -34.67
CA SER A 516 -10.98 40.72 -34.51
C SER A 516 -11.28 40.35 -33.07
N ALA A 517 -10.45 39.50 -32.45
CA ALA A 517 -10.66 39.06 -31.08
C ALA A 517 -10.59 40.20 -30.05
N LEU A 518 -9.66 41.15 -30.23
CA LEU A 518 -9.55 42.33 -29.37
C LEU A 518 -10.68 43.34 -29.62
N GLY A 519 -11.18 43.45 -30.86
CA GLY A 519 -12.31 44.32 -31.22
C GLY A 519 -13.63 43.86 -30.60
N GLU A 520 -13.91 42.56 -30.65
CA GLU A 520 -15.10 41.94 -30.04
C GLU A 520 -15.11 42.10 -28.50
N LEU A 521 -13.93 42.13 -27.86
CA LEU A 521 -13.79 42.40 -26.43
C LEU A 521 -13.92 43.90 -26.08
N GLY A 522 -13.61 44.80 -27.03
CA GLY A 522 -13.71 46.25 -26.87
C GLY A 522 -15.13 46.81 -27.03
N GLU A 523 -15.96 46.20 -27.87
CA GLU A 523 -17.36 46.61 -28.09
C GLU A 523 -18.30 46.24 -26.92
N GLY A 524 -17.86 45.39 -25.98
CA GLY A 524 -18.61 45.05 -24.76
C GLY A 524 -18.52 46.07 -23.62
N ALA A 525 -17.78 47.18 -23.78
CA ALA A 525 -17.52 48.14 -22.70
C ALA A 525 -18.35 49.44 -22.75
N GLU A 526 -19.16 49.66 -23.79
CA GLU A 526 -20.14 50.76 -23.83
C GLU A 526 -21.56 50.18 -23.96
N GLY A 527 -22.38 50.42 -22.95
CA GLY A 527 -23.58 49.63 -22.67
C GLY A 527 -24.64 49.58 -23.78
N THR A 528 -25.25 48.41 -23.94
CA THR A 528 -26.72 48.22 -24.04
C THR A 528 -27.06 46.72 -24.01
N ASP A 529 -28.14 46.43 -23.27
CA ASP A 529 -29.01 45.25 -23.20
C ASP A 529 -28.52 43.82 -23.46
N VAL A 530 -28.80 43.02 -22.42
CA VAL A 530 -28.77 41.57 -22.28
C VAL A 530 -29.57 40.86 -23.39
N SER A 531 -28.89 40.15 -24.30
CA SER A 531 -29.47 39.01 -25.03
C SER A 531 -28.39 38.13 -25.70
N SER A 532 -27.48 37.57 -24.92
CA SER A 532 -26.72 36.37 -25.34
C SER A 532 -26.24 35.52 -24.16
N THR A 533 -26.82 35.71 -22.98
CA THR A 533 -26.56 34.86 -21.81
C THR A 533 -27.46 33.64 -21.90
N ILE A 534 -26.88 32.44 -21.92
CA ILE A 534 -27.62 31.22 -21.60
C ILE A 534 -28.11 31.39 -20.16
N VAL A 535 -29.41 31.57 -19.98
CA VAL A 535 -30.00 31.73 -18.64
C VAL A 535 -29.92 30.37 -17.95
N LEU A 536 -28.99 30.24 -16.99
CA LEU A 536 -28.84 29.05 -16.14
C LEU A 536 -29.95 29.00 -15.07
N GLN A 537 -31.22 29.06 -15.47
CA GLN A 537 -32.36 28.85 -14.58
C GLN A 537 -33.19 27.65 -15.08
N GLY A 538 -33.45 26.70 -14.17
CA GLY A 538 -34.22 25.49 -14.44
C GLY A 538 -33.51 24.22 -14.00
N THR A 539 -34.10 23.08 -14.31
CA THR A 539 -33.48 21.76 -14.11
C THR A 539 -32.41 21.49 -15.17
N LEU A 540 -31.45 20.62 -14.87
CA LEU A 540 -30.40 20.21 -15.82
C LEU A 540 -30.97 19.80 -17.20
N LYS A 541 -32.13 19.14 -17.19
CA LYS A 541 -32.82 18.69 -18.41
C LYS A 541 -33.35 19.86 -19.25
N GLU A 542 -33.80 20.95 -18.62
CA GLU A 542 -34.28 22.16 -19.31
C GLU A 542 -33.11 22.96 -19.88
N MET A 543 -32.01 23.07 -19.14
CA MET A 543 -30.78 23.69 -19.62
C MET A 543 -30.18 22.93 -20.80
N GLU A 544 -30.11 21.59 -20.72
CA GLU A 544 -29.68 20.75 -21.83
C GLU A 544 -30.54 20.95 -23.08
N LYS A 545 -31.87 21.09 -22.92
CA LYS A 545 -32.79 21.30 -24.04
C LYS A 545 -32.59 22.68 -24.69
N GLN A 546 -32.33 23.72 -23.89
CA GLN A 546 -32.01 25.05 -24.41
C GLN A 546 -30.69 25.05 -25.19
N ILE A 547 -29.67 24.39 -24.67
CA ILE A 547 -28.36 24.26 -25.35
C ILE A 547 -28.51 23.45 -26.65
N ILE A 548 -29.24 22.33 -26.61
CA ILE A 548 -29.50 21.51 -27.81
C ILE A 548 -30.22 22.33 -28.87
N ASN A 549 -31.25 23.11 -28.51
CA ASN A 549 -31.99 23.94 -29.45
C ASN A 549 -31.14 25.07 -30.04
N LYS A 550 -30.30 25.72 -29.23
CA LYS A 550 -29.38 26.76 -29.70
C LYS A 550 -28.38 26.21 -30.72
N VAL A 551 -27.76 25.06 -30.44
CA VAL A 551 -26.83 24.42 -31.38
C VAL A 551 -27.56 23.87 -32.61
N MET A 552 -28.83 23.47 -32.49
CA MET A 552 -29.67 23.12 -33.65
C MET A 552 -29.91 24.31 -34.57
N GLU A 553 -30.14 25.51 -34.04
CA GLU A 553 -30.30 26.73 -34.84
C GLU A 553 -28.99 27.11 -35.54
N GLU A 554 -27.86 27.09 -34.83
CA GLU A 554 -26.53 27.41 -35.37
C GLU A 554 -26.09 26.44 -36.49
N GLU A 555 -26.50 25.17 -36.42
CA GLU A 555 -26.16 24.13 -37.41
C GLU A 555 -27.26 23.88 -38.46
N ASN A 556 -28.20 24.82 -38.65
CA ASN A 556 -29.31 24.72 -39.62
C ASN A 556 -30.14 23.42 -39.48
N HIS A 557 -30.39 22.99 -38.24
CA HIS A 557 -31.15 21.80 -37.85
C HIS A 557 -30.57 20.46 -38.35
N ASN A 558 -29.29 20.43 -38.70
CA ASN A 558 -28.60 19.20 -39.10
C ASN A 558 -28.24 18.34 -37.87
N GLN A 559 -29.14 17.43 -37.50
CA GLN A 559 -29.00 16.57 -36.32
C GLN A 559 -27.68 15.78 -36.24
N SER A 560 -27.07 15.43 -37.38
CA SER A 560 -25.77 14.72 -37.38
C SER A 560 -24.63 15.64 -36.96
N LYS A 561 -24.61 16.89 -37.46
CA LYS A 561 -23.61 17.90 -37.06
C LYS A 561 -23.80 18.36 -35.63
N VAL A 562 -25.06 18.52 -35.20
CA VAL A 562 -25.40 18.88 -33.82
C VAL A 562 -24.98 17.79 -32.84
N ALA A 563 -25.24 16.51 -33.15
CA ALA A 563 -24.82 15.40 -32.33
C ALA A 563 -23.28 15.34 -32.20
N GLN A 564 -22.57 15.54 -33.31
CA GLN A 564 -21.10 15.61 -33.32
C GLN A 564 -20.56 16.80 -32.52
N ARG A 565 -21.15 17.98 -32.68
CA ARG A 565 -20.75 19.22 -31.99
C ARG A 565 -21.02 19.17 -30.49
N LEU A 566 -22.09 18.50 -30.08
CA LEU A 566 -22.43 18.27 -28.67
C LEU A 566 -21.78 17.02 -28.08
N GLY A 567 -20.91 16.33 -28.83
CA GLY A 567 -20.18 15.16 -28.35
C GLY A 567 -21.06 13.97 -27.96
N MET A 568 -22.26 13.85 -28.54
CA MET A 568 -23.22 12.80 -28.21
C MET A 568 -23.68 11.99 -29.42
N ASN A 569 -24.08 10.74 -29.19
CA ASN A 569 -24.57 9.88 -30.27
C ASN A 569 -25.94 10.37 -30.77
N ARG A 570 -26.22 10.23 -32.08
CA ARG A 570 -27.45 10.73 -32.73
C ARG A 570 -28.73 10.18 -32.09
N THR A 571 -28.70 8.94 -31.63
CA THR A 571 -29.80 8.30 -30.89
C THR A 571 -30.02 8.92 -29.51
N THR A 572 -28.96 9.39 -28.84
CA THR A 572 -29.04 10.12 -27.56
C THR A 572 -29.63 11.51 -27.76
N LEU A 573 -29.22 12.22 -28.81
CA LEU A 573 -29.78 13.52 -29.20
C LEU A 573 -31.29 13.40 -29.48
N TRP A 574 -31.71 12.40 -30.25
CA TRP A 574 -33.12 12.14 -30.54
C TRP A 574 -33.94 11.84 -29.27
N ARG A 575 -33.37 11.05 -28.34
CA ARG A 575 -34.03 10.74 -27.06
C ARG A 575 -34.18 11.98 -26.18
N LYS A 576 -33.20 12.89 -26.17
CA LYS A 576 -33.25 14.15 -25.41
C LYS A 576 -34.20 15.18 -26.03
N LEU A 577 -34.36 15.20 -27.36
CA LEU A 577 -35.35 16.05 -28.04
C LEU A 577 -36.80 15.62 -27.76
N ASN A 578 -37.05 14.31 -27.65
CA ASN A 578 -38.39 13.73 -27.44
C ASN A 578 -38.73 13.42 -25.97
N SER A 579 -37.84 13.78 -25.03
CA SER A 579 -38.06 13.71 -23.58
C SER A 579 -38.37 15.07 -23.01
#